data_AF-W9XAX0-F1
#
_entry.id   AF-W9XAX0-F1
#
_cell.length_a   1.000
_cell.length_b   1.000
_cell.length_c   1.000
_cell.angle_alpha   90.00
_cell.angle_beta   90.00
_cell.angle_gamma   90.00
#
_symmetry.space_group_name_H-M   'P 1'
#
loop_
_entity.id
_entity.type
_entity.pdbx_description
1 polymer ?
#
loop_
_entity_poly.entity_id
_entity_poly.type
_entity_poly.pdbx_seq_one_letter_code
_entity_poly.pdbx_strand_id
1 'polypeptide(L)'
;MTEFRRTRQRNRLWRLTIGEWFNTLVLCVSYFGIIYAYSRKPTISVPQRRVFNALTTGNSLLLGVNLAASLRSYAKLVRWRMLAVCYRPLETFDLVMGCDSLMNVLKLLWKARDTKHKFLPSRTQILCFLWLLVHMAITILVGIIGLNYNLDTSPDYVLLKHGSVSIVDLDALSTGHYLMDLSTVQNWGVTGEITQPLDMSSSREYQSSYFSSFDGQTLYYFQDSNAADYQQKTVSTRYISTYASCDAYKVVEGQYGNLSYIVYDDGQKDVNQSLPAPPGPAGLLVLSMLNSTCGSRCVDVRSFQAASVPTNTVDDDSDTILEGRFFLCNNTVSQVGEDTGTLPADYSVSDLTARMLAGAIGWSDNPPVLGGIALSNTYTNFSNYGFTTIPSKSDMANAISSFSMGAIAIMDSSNAMTRKNVTDGETPIAAQVLRVHWSYAGAILAVIPFIHFWTLMAVIVWANKAIIKDDTPLAIAKLYFTFLSQLGDRGCLLRGEQIVQTLHNPQVVYGWRTSLEHDGAMHVDIFQKDRDGPRASGPFVEGWYDGKSKTSKPVRSEAGLGQRRRYRDIDAADYF
;
A
#
# COMPACT_ATOMS: atom_id res chain seq x y z
N MET A 1 19.58 58.86 -5.18
CA MET A 1 20.04 58.06 -6.34
C MET A 1 20.34 56.66 -5.85
N THR A 2 20.12 55.65 -6.68
CA THR A 2 20.39 54.25 -6.33
C THR A 2 21.27 53.61 -7.37
N GLU A 3 22.33 52.92 -6.94
CA GLU A 3 23.24 52.21 -7.83
C GLU A 3 22.65 50.84 -8.20
N PHE A 4 22.50 50.58 -9.50
CA PHE A 4 22.10 49.28 -10.02
C PHE A 4 23.34 48.44 -10.34
N ARG A 5 23.49 47.32 -9.62
CA ARG A 5 24.48 46.26 -9.91
C ARG A 5 23.77 44.93 -10.10
N ARG A 6 24.08 44.22 -11.18
CA ARG A 6 23.41 42.95 -11.53
C ARG A 6 23.67 41.86 -10.48
N THR A 7 24.84 41.84 -9.87
CA THR A 7 25.20 40.87 -8.82
C THR A 7 24.40 41.11 -7.54
N ARG A 8 24.23 42.38 -7.13
CA ARG A 8 23.47 42.75 -5.92
C ARG A 8 21.97 42.51 -6.09
N GLN A 9 21.41 42.79 -7.27
CA GLN A 9 20.02 42.47 -7.58
C GLN A 9 19.80 40.94 -7.59
N ARG A 10 20.66 40.19 -8.28
CA ARG A 10 20.59 38.72 -8.30
C ARG A 10 20.61 38.12 -6.90
N ASN A 11 21.51 38.54 -6.02
CA ASN A 11 21.59 38.03 -4.64
C ASN A 11 20.40 38.47 -3.77
N ARG A 12 19.79 39.63 -4.05
CA ARG A 12 18.53 40.04 -3.39
C ARG A 12 17.38 39.15 -3.84
N LEU A 13 17.24 38.89 -5.14
CA LEU A 13 16.20 38.02 -5.70
C LEU A 13 16.33 36.60 -5.16
N TRP A 14 17.53 36.01 -5.25
CA TRP A 14 17.79 34.67 -4.71
C TRP A 14 17.38 34.54 -3.24
N ARG A 15 17.73 35.51 -2.39
CA ARG A 15 17.36 35.46 -0.97
C ARG A 15 15.85 35.55 -0.73
N LEU A 16 15.11 36.26 -1.58
CA LEU A 16 13.66 36.39 -1.46
C LEU A 16 12.93 35.12 -1.92
N THR A 17 13.39 34.47 -2.98
CA THR A 17 12.68 33.36 -3.61
C THR A 17 13.18 31.97 -3.21
N ILE A 18 14.41 31.84 -2.67
CA ILE A 18 14.92 30.54 -2.21
C ILE A 18 14.10 29.96 -1.04
N GLY A 19 13.52 30.82 -0.20
CA GLY A 19 12.66 30.38 0.91
C GLY A 19 11.39 29.68 0.43
N GLU A 20 10.81 30.17 -0.67
CA GLU A 20 9.63 29.56 -1.30
C GLU A 20 9.94 28.15 -1.84
N TRP A 21 11.10 27.98 -2.47
CA TRP A 21 11.59 26.68 -2.92
C TRP A 21 11.93 25.73 -1.76
N PHE A 22 12.59 26.23 -0.71
CA PHE A 22 12.93 25.44 0.47
C PHE A 22 11.67 24.91 1.16
N ASN A 23 10.60 25.72 1.27
CA ASN A 23 9.32 25.27 1.79
C ASN A 23 8.73 24.12 0.96
N THR A 24 8.81 24.18 -0.38
CA THR A 24 8.40 23.06 -1.25
C THR A 24 9.20 21.80 -0.93
N LEU A 25 10.53 21.92 -0.78
CA LEU A 25 11.38 20.77 -0.45
C LEU A 25 10.99 20.14 0.88
N VAL A 26 10.79 20.95 1.93
CA VAL A 26 10.35 20.46 3.25
C VAL A 26 9.00 19.75 3.18
N LEU A 27 8.03 20.32 2.45
CA LEU A 27 6.72 19.69 2.27
C LEU A 27 6.83 18.35 1.52
N CYS A 28 7.63 18.27 0.44
CA CYS A 28 7.86 17.02 -0.27
C CYS A 28 8.54 15.95 0.61
N VAL A 29 9.55 16.33 1.40
CA VAL A 29 10.23 15.42 2.35
C VAL A 29 9.26 14.97 3.45
N SER A 30 8.44 15.86 3.98
CA SER A 30 7.44 15.51 4.99
C SER A 30 6.39 14.53 4.45
N TYR A 31 5.95 14.73 3.20
CA TYR A 31 5.03 13.83 2.51
C TYR A 31 5.64 12.43 2.35
N PHE A 32 6.89 12.37 1.87
CA PHE A 32 7.65 11.12 1.76
C PHE A 32 7.76 10.41 3.11
N GLY A 33 8.12 11.16 4.17
CA GLY A 33 8.25 10.63 5.52
C GLY A 33 6.95 10.03 6.07
N ILE A 34 5.80 10.66 5.81
CA ILE A 34 4.49 10.13 6.21
C ILE A 34 4.20 8.81 5.50
N ILE A 35 4.35 8.75 4.17
CA ILE A 35 4.15 7.51 3.42
C ILE A 35 5.09 6.41 3.94
N TYR A 36 6.37 6.73 4.11
CA TYR A 36 7.39 5.77 4.53
C TYR A 36 7.16 5.23 5.95
N ALA A 37 6.76 6.09 6.89
CA ALA A 37 6.48 5.67 8.26
C ALA A 37 5.28 4.71 8.32
N TYR A 38 4.24 4.94 7.50
CA TYR A 38 3.06 4.09 7.47
C TYR A 38 3.25 2.82 6.63
N SER A 39 4.13 2.82 5.62
CA SER A 39 4.43 1.62 4.83
C SER A 39 5.23 0.57 5.60
N ARG A 40 5.91 0.99 6.68
CA ARG A 40 6.69 0.08 7.55
C ARG A 40 5.83 -0.61 8.61
N LYS A 41 4.58 -0.18 8.80
CA LYS A 41 3.66 -0.80 9.76
C LYS A 41 3.00 -2.03 9.14
N PRO A 42 3.03 -3.20 9.82
CA PRO A 42 2.42 -4.43 9.30
C PRO A 42 0.89 -4.34 9.28
N THR A 43 0.29 -3.57 10.20
CA THR A 43 -1.16 -3.33 10.25
C THR A 43 -1.45 -1.89 10.60
N ILE A 44 -2.49 -1.33 9.98
CA ILE A 44 -3.00 0.02 10.23
C ILE A 44 -4.38 -0.08 10.84
N SER A 45 -4.51 0.44 12.07
CA SER A 45 -5.81 0.51 12.76
C SER A 45 -6.71 1.60 12.18
N VAL A 46 -8.02 1.50 12.43
CA VAL A 46 -9.02 2.50 12.00
C VAL A 46 -8.69 3.94 12.41
N PRO A 47 -8.28 4.25 13.67
CA PRO A 47 -7.90 5.62 14.02
C PRO A 47 -6.63 6.08 13.30
N GLN A 48 -5.63 5.20 13.16
CA GLN A 48 -4.38 5.52 12.44
C GLN A 48 -4.64 5.83 10.97
N ARG A 49 -5.58 5.14 10.32
CA ARG A 49 -6.02 5.44 8.96
C ARG A 49 -6.56 6.86 8.82
N ARG A 50 -7.38 7.31 9.76
CA ARG A 50 -7.94 8.67 9.74
C ARG A 50 -6.83 9.71 9.84
N VAL A 51 -5.85 9.48 10.72
CA VAL A 51 -4.67 10.34 10.87
C VAL A 51 -3.83 10.35 9.61
N PHE A 52 -3.56 9.19 9.01
CA PHE A 52 -2.82 9.08 7.74
C PHE A 52 -3.47 9.91 6.64
N ASN A 53 -4.78 9.71 6.39
CA ASN A 53 -5.51 10.45 5.36
C ASN A 53 -5.51 11.96 5.63
N ALA A 54 -5.69 12.39 6.88
CA ALA A 54 -5.64 13.81 7.24
C ALA A 54 -4.26 14.42 6.96
N LEU A 55 -3.18 13.71 7.29
CA LEU A 55 -1.81 14.18 7.10
C LEU A 55 -1.41 14.25 5.61
N THR A 56 -1.77 13.24 4.81
CA THR A 56 -1.44 13.23 3.37
C THR A 56 -2.26 14.26 2.59
N THR A 57 -3.55 14.41 2.88
CA THR A 57 -4.38 15.46 2.29
C THR A 57 -3.92 16.86 2.71
N GLY A 58 -3.64 17.06 4.00
CA GLY A 58 -3.15 18.34 4.52
C GLY A 58 -1.84 18.77 3.85
N ASN A 59 -0.86 17.85 3.74
CA ASN A 59 0.40 18.14 3.05
C ASN A 59 0.22 18.39 1.55
N SER A 60 -0.67 17.66 0.86
CA SER A 60 -0.96 17.90 -0.55
C SER A 60 -1.50 19.32 -0.80
N LEU A 61 -2.45 19.75 0.03
CA LEU A 61 -3.03 21.10 -0.05
C LEU A 61 -1.98 22.19 0.23
N LEU A 62 -1.19 22.04 1.29
CA LEU A 62 -0.11 22.99 1.63
C LEU A 62 0.92 23.09 0.51
N LEU A 63 1.30 21.95 -0.08
CA LEU A 63 2.23 21.88 -1.20
C LEU A 63 1.67 22.62 -2.43
N GLY A 64 0.40 22.38 -2.78
CA GLY A 64 -0.28 23.06 -3.88
C GLY A 64 -0.35 24.58 -3.68
N VAL A 65 -0.71 25.04 -2.49
CA VAL A 65 -0.77 26.47 -2.15
C VAL A 65 0.61 27.13 -2.21
N ASN A 66 1.65 26.48 -1.65
CA ASN A 66 3.01 27.01 -1.69
C ASN A 66 3.51 27.16 -3.14
N LEU A 67 3.27 26.16 -3.98
CA LEU A 67 3.67 26.19 -5.40
C LEU A 67 2.92 27.29 -6.17
N ALA A 68 1.61 27.44 -5.96
CA ALA A 68 0.84 28.51 -6.61
C ALA A 68 1.32 29.91 -6.18
N ALA A 69 1.62 30.10 -4.90
CA ALA A 69 2.17 31.36 -4.37
C ALA A 69 3.55 31.66 -4.98
N SER A 70 4.43 30.65 -5.05
CA SER A 70 5.79 30.79 -5.61
C SER A 70 5.74 31.18 -7.10
N LEU A 71 4.88 30.51 -7.88
CA LEU A 71 4.68 30.85 -9.29
C LEU A 71 4.19 32.30 -9.44
N ARG A 72 3.22 32.75 -8.64
CA ARG A 72 2.77 34.15 -8.66
C ARG A 72 3.90 35.13 -8.35
N SER A 73 4.77 34.81 -7.39
CA SER A 73 5.98 35.57 -7.06
C SER A 73 6.90 35.69 -8.27
N TYR A 74 7.14 34.58 -8.99
CA TYR A 74 7.99 34.55 -10.18
C TYR A 74 7.42 35.34 -11.35
N ALA A 75 6.10 35.28 -11.58
CA ALA A 75 5.44 36.08 -12.61
C ALA A 75 5.69 37.60 -12.40
N LYS A 76 5.64 38.05 -11.15
CA LYS A 76 5.93 39.44 -10.77
C LYS A 76 7.37 39.87 -11.06
N LEU A 77 8.33 38.95 -10.92
CA LEU A 77 9.73 39.24 -11.27
C LEU A 77 9.94 39.31 -12.78
N VAL A 78 9.31 38.39 -13.51
CA VAL A 78 9.39 38.28 -14.97
C VAL A 78 8.81 39.50 -15.69
N ARG A 79 7.74 40.11 -15.16
CA ARG A 79 7.00 41.18 -15.84
C ARG A 79 7.88 42.36 -16.24
N TRP A 80 8.82 42.76 -15.38
CA TRP A 80 9.71 43.89 -15.64
C TRP A 80 10.61 43.66 -16.85
N ARG A 81 11.07 42.42 -17.04
CA ARG A 81 11.83 42.06 -18.24
C ARG A 81 10.94 42.01 -19.46
N MET A 82 9.73 41.45 -19.37
CA MET A 82 8.78 41.42 -20.50
C MET A 82 8.41 42.82 -21.01
N LEU A 83 8.26 43.78 -20.09
CA LEU A 83 7.97 45.18 -20.41
C LEU A 83 9.17 45.93 -20.99
N ALA A 84 10.39 45.48 -20.69
CA ALA A 84 11.62 46.13 -21.14
C ALA A 84 12.05 45.79 -22.57
N VAL A 85 11.50 44.71 -23.15
CA VAL A 85 12.01 44.11 -24.39
C VAL A 85 11.40 44.71 -25.65
N CYS A 86 10.10 45.01 -25.67
CA CYS A 86 9.40 45.52 -26.85
C CYS A 86 8.40 46.63 -26.49
N TYR A 87 8.17 47.55 -27.44
CA TYR A 87 7.03 48.46 -27.39
C TYR A 87 5.72 47.68 -27.51
N ARG A 88 4.77 47.98 -26.62
CA ARG A 88 3.47 47.30 -26.53
C ARG A 88 2.35 48.32 -26.42
N PRO A 89 1.15 48.03 -26.97
CA PRO A 89 -0.01 48.89 -26.71
C PRO A 89 -0.28 48.95 -25.20
N LEU A 90 -0.64 50.14 -24.71
CA LEU A 90 -0.85 50.44 -23.29
C LEU A 90 -1.77 49.43 -22.58
N GLU A 91 -2.78 48.93 -23.27
CA GLU A 91 -3.67 47.91 -22.74
C GLU A 91 -2.96 46.58 -22.42
N THR A 92 -2.11 46.12 -23.33
CA THR A 92 -1.31 44.91 -23.08
C THR A 92 -0.21 45.15 -22.05
N PHE A 93 0.30 46.39 -21.97
CA PHE A 93 1.26 46.80 -20.94
C PHE A 93 0.64 46.69 -19.54
N ASP A 94 -0.59 47.18 -19.36
CA ASP A 94 -1.33 47.09 -18.10
C ASP A 94 -1.65 45.62 -17.73
N LEU A 95 -2.05 44.81 -18.70
CA LEU A 95 -2.27 43.37 -18.50
C LEU A 95 -0.98 42.62 -18.08
N VAL A 96 0.19 42.96 -18.63
CA VAL A 96 1.48 42.40 -18.17
C VAL A 96 1.82 42.89 -16.76
N MET A 97 1.48 44.12 -16.42
CA MET A 97 1.70 44.66 -15.08
C MET A 97 0.88 43.92 -14.02
N GLY A 98 -0.32 43.47 -14.36
CA GLY A 98 -1.21 42.63 -13.54
C GLY A 98 -1.06 41.12 -13.76
N CYS A 99 0.11 40.62 -14.20
CA CYS A 99 0.34 39.20 -14.49
C CYS A 99 0.32 38.28 -13.25
N ASP A 100 0.20 38.85 -12.06
CA ASP A 100 0.07 38.11 -10.81
C ASP A 100 -1.29 37.40 -10.69
N SER A 101 -2.27 37.79 -11.50
CA SER A 101 -3.53 37.08 -11.69
C SER A 101 -3.48 36.17 -12.92
N LEU A 102 -3.75 34.88 -12.74
CA LEU A 102 -3.90 33.92 -13.84
C LEU A 102 -4.97 34.36 -14.86
N MET A 103 -6.01 35.05 -14.39
CA MET A 103 -7.06 35.59 -15.26
C MET A 103 -6.51 36.65 -16.21
N ASN A 104 -5.59 37.49 -15.74
CA ASN A 104 -4.95 38.51 -16.58
C ASN A 104 -3.96 37.87 -17.57
N VAL A 105 -3.25 36.81 -17.16
CA VAL A 105 -2.40 36.02 -18.06
C VAL A 105 -3.23 35.34 -19.16
N LEU A 106 -4.41 34.80 -18.82
CA LEU A 106 -5.33 34.21 -19.78
C LEU A 106 -5.90 35.27 -20.73
N LYS A 107 -6.37 36.41 -20.20
CA LYS A 107 -6.80 37.55 -21.02
C LYS A 107 -5.68 38.02 -21.96
N LEU A 108 -4.44 38.05 -21.48
CA LEU A 108 -3.28 38.43 -22.27
C LEU A 108 -2.98 37.41 -23.37
N LEU A 109 -3.13 36.10 -23.11
CA LEU A 109 -2.99 35.05 -24.14
C LEU A 109 -3.97 35.27 -25.29
N TRP A 110 -5.23 35.58 -24.97
CA TRP A 110 -6.29 35.82 -25.96
C TRP A 110 -6.12 37.17 -26.69
N LYS A 111 -5.71 38.22 -25.97
CA LYS A 111 -5.66 39.59 -26.51
C LYS A 111 -4.35 39.95 -27.20
N ALA A 112 -3.24 39.28 -26.89
CA ALA A 112 -1.93 39.48 -27.53
C ALA A 112 -1.82 38.80 -28.91
N ARG A 113 -2.94 38.49 -29.56
CA ARG A 113 -3.01 37.91 -30.91
C ARG A 113 -2.70 39.01 -31.93
N ASP A 114 -1.64 38.81 -32.70
CA ASP A 114 -1.16 39.80 -33.67
C ASP A 114 -2.18 39.93 -34.83
N THR A 115 -2.62 41.17 -35.11
CA THR A 115 -3.54 41.47 -36.21
C THR A 115 -2.88 41.34 -37.59
N LYS A 116 -1.55 41.29 -37.65
CA LYS A 116 -0.81 41.30 -38.92
C LYS A 116 -0.63 39.92 -39.55
N HIS A 117 -0.55 38.84 -38.78
CA HIS A 117 -0.37 37.46 -39.28
C HIS A 117 -1.32 36.49 -38.55
N LYS A 118 -2.41 36.08 -39.20
CA LYS A 118 -3.51 35.29 -38.59
C LYS A 118 -3.10 33.90 -38.07
N PHE A 119 -1.97 33.35 -38.52
CA PHE A 119 -1.60 31.93 -38.32
C PHE A 119 -0.41 31.66 -37.39
N LEU A 120 0.42 32.66 -37.02
CA LEU A 120 1.61 32.42 -36.18
C LEU A 120 1.44 33.03 -34.76
N PRO A 121 1.72 32.27 -33.68
CA PRO A 121 1.61 32.77 -32.32
C PRO A 121 2.74 33.75 -31.97
N SER A 122 2.42 34.81 -31.24
CA SER A 122 3.42 35.80 -30.81
C SER A 122 4.33 35.24 -29.71
N ARG A 123 5.59 35.71 -29.60
CA ARG A 123 6.54 35.25 -28.57
C ARG A 123 5.98 35.37 -27.14
N THR A 124 5.11 36.35 -26.90
CA THR A 124 4.41 36.48 -25.61
C THR A 124 3.31 35.47 -25.39
N GLN A 125 2.59 35.06 -26.43
CA GLN A 125 1.61 33.99 -26.31
C GLN A 125 2.29 32.67 -25.96
N ILE A 126 3.44 32.39 -26.57
CA ILE A 126 4.24 31.19 -26.25
C ILE A 126 4.68 31.22 -24.78
N LEU A 127 5.17 32.36 -24.28
CA LEU A 127 5.59 32.49 -22.88
C LEU A 127 4.41 32.36 -21.90
N CYS A 128 3.25 32.95 -22.20
CA CYS A 128 2.06 32.83 -21.36
C CYS A 128 1.48 31.40 -21.40
N PHE A 129 1.49 30.76 -22.56
CA PHE A 129 1.06 29.37 -22.70
C PHE A 129 1.99 28.42 -21.93
N LEU A 130 3.31 28.57 -22.09
CA LEU A 130 4.31 27.79 -21.35
C LEU A 130 4.15 28.00 -19.84
N TRP A 131 3.90 29.23 -19.41
CA TRP A 131 3.64 29.56 -18.02
C TRP A 131 2.41 28.84 -17.45
N LEU A 132 1.29 28.87 -18.19
CA LEU A 132 0.07 28.16 -17.83
C LEU A 132 0.28 26.63 -17.82
N LEU A 133 1.06 26.10 -18.77
CA LEU A 133 1.40 24.69 -18.85
C LEU A 133 2.20 24.25 -17.61
N VAL A 134 3.22 25.01 -17.21
CA VAL A 134 3.99 24.73 -15.99
C VAL A 134 3.09 24.73 -14.76
N HIS A 135 2.20 25.73 -14.65
CA HIS A 135 1.25 25.81 -13.54
C HIS A 135 0.32 24.59 -13.51
N MET A 136 -0.24 24.20 -14.67
CA MET A 136 -1.12 23.05 -14.82
C MET A 136 -0.40 21.73 -14.50
N ALA A 137 0.80 21.53 -15.05
CA ALA A 137 1.60 20.33 -14.85
C ALA A 137 1.92 20.12 -13.36
N ILE A 138 2.33 21.17 -12.66
CA ILE A 138 2.61 21.11 -11.22
C ILE A 138 1.36 20.74 -10.43
N THR A 139 0.21 21.36 -10.72
CA THR A 139 -1.05 21.02 -10.02
C THR A 139 -1.50 19.59 -10.27
N ILE A 140 -1.31 19.06 -11.49
CA ILE A 140 -1.60 17.68 -11.84
C ILE A 140 -0.68 16.72 -11.07
N LEU A 141 0.63 17.01 -11.02
CA LEU A 141 1.59 16.20 -10.28
C LEU A 141 1.23 16.10 -8.80
N VAL A 142 0.83 17.20 -8.16
CA VAL A 142 0.38 17.20 -6.76
C VAL A 142 -0.87 16.32 -6.57
N GLY A 143 -1.82 16.38 -7.50
CA GLY A 143 -3.01 15.52 -7.47
C GLY A 143 -2.70 14.03 -7.65
N ILE A 144 -1.81 13.69 -8.57
CA ILE A 144 -1.46 12.30 -8.88
C ILE A 144 -0.73 11.61 -7.72
N ILE A 145 -0.03 12.34 -6.83
CA ILE A 145 0.61 11.73 -5.64
C ILE A 145 -0.40 10.91 -4.81
N GLY A 146 -1.63 11.43 -4.64
CA GLY A 146 -2.69 10.77 -3.89
C GLY A 146 -3.18 9.46 -4.50
N LEU A 147 -2.84 9.17 -5.76
CA LEU A 147 -3.22 7.96 -6.48
C LEU A 147 -2.14 6.86 -6.43
N ASN A 148 -0.93 7.16 -5.95
CA ASN A 148 0.20 6.22 -5.97
C ASN A 148 0.32 5.36 -4.70
N TYR A 149 -0.67 5.42 -3.82
CA TYR A 149 -0.78 4.57 -2.66
C TYR A 149 -2.23 4.08 -2.51
N ASN A 150 -2.41 2.86 -2.01
CA ASN A 150 -3.71 2.31 -1.65
C ASN A 150 -3.69 1.72 -0.24
N LEU A 151 -4.83 1.78 0.44
CA LEU A 151 -5.06 1.12 1.72
C LEU A 151 -5.87 -0.14 1.47
N ASP A 152 -5.16 -1.23 1.20
CA ASP A 152 -5.78 -2.53 0.94
C ASP A 152 -6.04 -3.28 2.24
N THR A 153 -7.03 -4.17 2.22
CA THR A 153 -7.21 -5.17 3.28
C THR A 153 -6.08 -6.21 3.19
N SER A 154 -5.43 -6.48 4.32
CA SER A 154 -4.41 -7.51 4.40
C SER A 154 -5.04 -8.89 4.25
N PRO A 155 -4.50 -9.77 3.38
CA PRO A 155 -4.86 -11.18 3.38
C PRO A 155 -4.17 -11.95 4.52
N ASP A 156 -3.04 -11.44 5.01
CA ASP A 156 -2.14 -12.18 5.91
C ASP A 156 -2.35 -11.79 7.39
N TYR A 157 -2.88 -10.60 7.65
CA TYR A 157 -3.02 -10.06 9.00
C TYR A 157 -4.45 -9.64 9.30
N VAL A 158 -4.89 -9.94 10.52
CA VAL A 158 -6.13 -9.46 11.10
C VAL A 158 -5.83 -8.67 12.37
N LEU A 159 -6.67 -7.69 12.71
CA LEU A 159 -6.64 -7.09 14.05
C LEU A 159 -7.62 -7.84 14.94
N LEU A 160 -7.30 -7.95 16.22
CA LEU A 160 -8.18 -8.54 17.22
C LEU A 160 -8.92 -7.44 17.97
N LYS A 161 -10.21 -7.65 18.20
CA LYS A 161 -11.04 -6.75 19.02
C LYS A 161 -11.97 -7.63 19.87
N HIS A 162 -12.14 -7.29 21.14
CA HIS A 162 -13.17 -7.92 21.97
C HIS A 162 -14.57 -7.79 21.33
N GLY A 163 -15.26 -8.92 21.22
CA GLY A 163 -16.59 -9.01 20.63
C GLY A 163 -17.07 -10.44 20.44
N SER A 164 -18.10 -10.60 19.60
CA SER A 164 -18.61 -11.93 19.30
C SER A 164 -17.72 -12.66 18.29
N VAL A 165 -17.34 -13.88 18.64
CA VAL A 165 -16.50 -14.77 17.83
C VAL A 165 -17.31 -16.02 17.48
N SER A 166 -17.11 -16.53 16.27
CA SER A 166 -17.70 -17.79 15.84
C SER A 166 -16.68 -18.91 15.92
N ILE A 167 -17.00 -19.94 16.69
CA ILE A 167 -16.15 -21.10 16.96
C ILE A 167 -16.81 -22.36 16.42
N VAL A 168 -16.02 -23.36 16.04
CA VAL A 168 -16.54 -24.68 15.71
C VAL A 168 -17.24 -25.30 16.91
N ASP A 169 -18.41 -25.89 16.70
CA ASP A 169 -19.16 -26.58 17.74
C ASP A 169 -19.00 -28.10 17.58
N LEU A 170 -17.96 -28.66 18.20
CA LEU A 170 -17.68 -30.11 18.07
C LEU A 170 -18.82 -30.98 18.61
N ASP A 171 -19.60 -30.51 19.58
CA ASP A 171 -20.73 -31.26 20.15
C ASP A 171 -21.90 -31.41 19.17
N ALA A 172 -21.93 -30.63 18.08
CA ALA A 172 -22.87 -30.83 16.98
C ALA A 172 -22.65 -32.15 16.22
N LEU A 173 -21.54 -32.87 16.49
CA LEU A 173 -21.33 -34.24 16.01
C LEU A 173 -22.35 -35.24 16.59
N SER A 174 -22.88 -34.99 17.79
CA SER A 174 -23.83 -35.91 18.40
C SER A 174 -25.26 -35.57 17.97
N THR A 175 -25.78 -36.32 17.00
CA THR A 175 -27.15 -36.12 16.47
C THR A 175 -28.21 -36.92 17.23
N GLY A 176 -27.77 -37.73 18.20
CA GLY A 176 -28.62 -38.68 18.93
C GLY A 176 -28.61 -40.09 18.31
N HIS A 177 -28.04 -40.25 17.12
CA HIS A 177 -27.84 -41.55 16.46
C HIS A 177 -26.38 -42.01 16.59
N TYR A 178 -26.01 -42.47 17.78
CA TYR A 178 -24.61 -42.73 18.15
C TYR A 178 -23.78 -43.51 17.10
N LEU A 179 -24.30 -44.63 16.57
CA LEU A 179 -23.54 -45.41 15.57
C LEU A 179 -23.30 -44.65 14.25
N MET A 180 -24.24 -43.80 13.83
CA MET A 180 -24.08 -42.93 12.64
C MET A 180 -23.11 -41.78 12.92
N ASP A 181 -23.13 -41.25 14.15
CA ASP A 181 -22.18 -40.22 14.57
C ASP A 181 -20.75 -40.77 14.54
N LEU A 182 -20.53 -42.03 14.96
CA LEU A 182 -19.22 -42.70 14.90
C LEU A 182 -18.69 -42.85 13.47
N SER A 183 -19.53 -43.28 12.52
CA SER A 183 -19.10 -43.40 11.12
C SER A 183 -18.82 -42.04 10.48
N THR A 184 -19.58 -41.01 10.86
CA THR A 184 -19.35 -39.63 10.43
C THR A 184 -18.00 -39.12 10.91
N VAL A 185 -17.65 -39.37 12.18
CA VAL A 185 -16.35 -38.99 12.76
C VAL A 185 -15.19 -39.71 12.06
N GLN A 186 -15.35 -40.98 11.70
CA GLN A 186 -14.34 -41.68 10.90
C GLN A 186 -14.14 -41.02 9.53
N ASN A 187 -15.23 -40.64 8.85
CA ASN A 187 -15.14 -40.01 7.54
C ASN A 187 -14.43 -38.64 7.60
N TRP A 188 -14.62 -37.90 8.70
CA TRP A 188 -13.84 -36.69 8.97
C TRP A 188 -12.34 -36.97 9.12
N GLY A 189 -11.96 -38.05 9.80
CA GLY A 189 -10.55 -38.43 9.94
C GLY A 189 -9.91 -38.94 8.64
N VAL A 190 -10.68 -39.63 7.79
CA VAL A 190 -10.25 -39.96 6.41
C VAL A 190 -10.03 -38.69 5.61
N THR A 191 -10.94 -37.72 5.69
CA THR A 191 -10.76 -36.40 5.04
C THR A 191 -9.55 -35.65 5.64
N GLY A 192 -9.27 -35.86 6.92
CA GLY A 192 -8.11 -35.35 7.65
C GLY A 192 -6.76 -35.77 7.07
N GLU A 193 -6.71 -36.81 6.24
CA GLU A 193 -5.50 -37.28 5.57
C GLU A 193 -4.81 -36.22 4.70
N ILE A 194 -5.56 -35.22 4.22
CA ILE A 194 -5.00 -34.10 3.44
C ILE A 194 -4.24 -33.07 4.30
N THR A 195 -4.41 -33.13 5.63
CA THR A 195 -3.76 -32.19 6.55
C THR A 195 -2.34 -32.64 6.85
N GLN A 196 -1.40 -31.69 6.86
CA GLN A 196 0.00 -32.00 7.10
C GLN A 196 0.34 -31.81 8.58
N PRO A 197 0.94 -32.82 9.24
CA PRO A 197 1.46 -32.67 10.59
C PRO A 197 2.68 -31.74 10.60
N LEU A 198 2.71 -30.81 11.53
CA LEU A 198 3.83 -29.92 11.81
C LEU A 198 4.58 -30.41 13.05
N ASP A 199 5.88 -30.16 13.11
CA ASP A 199 6.65 -30.37 14.33
C ASP A 199 6.14 -29.41 15.42
N MET A 200 6.01 -29.88 16.67
CA MET A 200 5.65 -29.08 17.85
C MET A 200 6.48 -27.79 18.03
N SER A 201 7.69 -27.72 17.46
CA SER A 201 8.56 -26.54 17.47
C SER A 201 8.26 -25.49 16.38
N SER A 202 7.33 -25.78 15.46
CA SER A 202 6.99 -24.92 14.32
C SER A 202 6.21 -23.66 14.74
N SER A 203 6.27 -22.59 13.93
CA SER A 203 5.50 -21.36 14.20
C SER A 203 3.99 -21.57 14.04
N ARG A 204 3.20 -20.86 14.85
CA ARG A 204 1.73 -20.89 14.85
C ARG A 204 1.15 -19.99 13.75
N GLU A 205 1.48 -20.28 12.50
CA GLU A 205 1.07 -19.46 11.35
C GLU A 205 0.27 -20.24 10.29
N TYR A 206 0.14 -21.56 10.46
CA TYR A 206 -0.45 -22.43 9.44
C TYR A 206 -1.94 -22.70 9.69
N GLN A 207 -2.77 -22.37 8.71
CA GLN A 207 -4.19 -22.73 8.69
C GLN A 207 -4.34 -24.23 8.38
N SER A 208 -5.18 -24.93 9.15
CA SER A 208 -5.60 -26.33 8.94
C SER A 208 -4.54 -27.41 9.20
N SER A 209 -3.37 -27.06 9.72
CA SER A 209 -2.37 -28.03 10.20
C SER A 209 -2.51 -28.28 11.70
N TYR A 210 -2.07 -29.46 12.14
CA TYR A 210 -1.91 -29.81 13.55
C TYR A 210 -0.44 -30.10 13.86
N PHE A 211 -0.09 -30.01 15.13
CA PHE A 211 1.25 -30.23 15.64
C PHE A 211 1.36 -31.66 16.16
N SER A 212 2.45 -32.36 15.84
CA SER A 212 2.73 -33.72 16.30
C SER A 212 4.14 -33.79 16.87
N SER A 213 4.30 -34.54 17.95
CA SER A 213 5.60 -35.00 18.45
C SER A 213 6.11 -36.25 17.72
N PHE A 214 5.29 -36.82 16.83
CA PHE A 214 5.53 -38.08 16.11
C PHE A 214 5.69 -39.31 17.02
N ASP A 215 5.32 -39.22 18.30
CA ASP A 215 5.38 -40.31 19.28
C ASP A 215 4.02 -40.66 19.92
N GLY A 216 2.92 -40.07 19.41
CA GLY A 216 1.56 -40.31 19.89
C GLY A 216 0.90 -39.12 20.57
N GLN A 217 1.60 -37.98 20.72
CA GLN A 217 1.00 -36.72 21.17
C GLN A 217 0.79 -35.77 19.99
N THR A 218 -0.46 -35.33 19.80
CA THR A 218 -0.78 -34.30 18.80
C THR A 218 -1.62 -33.18 19.40
N LEU A 219 -1.52 -31.99 18.81
CA LEU A 219 -2.17 -30.77 19.29
C LEU A 219 -2.67 -29.93 18.12
N TYR A 220 -3.87 -29.37 18.23
CA TYR A 220 -4.45 -28.47 17.23
C TYR A 220 -4.88 -27.16 17.88
N TYR A 221 -4.56 -26.05 17.22
CA TYR A 221 -5.06 -24.73 17.59
C TYR A 221 -6.29 -24.39 16.73
N PHE A 222 -7.36 -23.99 17.39
CA PHE A 222 -8.61 -23.65 16.71
C PHE A 222 -8.49 -22.37 15.88
N GLN A 223 -9.32 -22.26 14.86
CA GLN A 223 -9.51 -21.08 14.04
C GLN A 223 -10.78 -20.35 14.48
N ASP A 224 -10.59 -19.15 14.99
CA ASP A 224 -11.67 -18.27 15.40
C ASP A 224 -12.05 -17.36 14.24
N SER A 225 -13.35 -17.23 13.98
CA SER A 225 -13.86 -16.40 12.89
C SER A 225 -14.76 -15.29 13.40
N ASN A 226 -14.91 -14.23 12.61
CA ASN A 226 -15.83 -13.15 12.96
C ASN A 226 -17.28 -13.63 12.78
N ALA A 227 -18.11 -13.49 13.81
CA ALA A 227 -19.52 -13.89 13.78
C ALA A 227 -20.35 -13.16 12.70
N ALA A 228 -19.93 -11.97 12.28
CA ALA A 228 -20.58 -11.20 11.21
C ALA A 228 -19.95 -11.46 9.82
N ASP A 229 -18.69 -11.89 9.76
CA ASP A 229 -17.95 -12.14 8.52
C ASP A 229 -17.02 -13.35 8.66
N TYR A 230 -17.52 -14.53 8.30
CA TYR A 230 -16.79 -15.80 8.42
C TYR A 230 -15.50 -15.89 7.59
N GLN A 231 -15.25 -14.95 6.66
CA GLN A 231 -14.02 -14.89 5.89
C GLN A 231 -12.84 -14.34 6.71
N GLN A 232 -13.12 -13.58 7.77
CA GLN A 232 -12.10 -13.11 8.71
C GLN A 232 -11.84 -14.21 9.73
N LYS A 233 -10.74 -14.95 9.56
CA LYS A 233 -10.31 -16.02 10.45
C LYS A 233 -8.94 -15.73 11.05
N THR A 234 -8.71 -16.23 12.25
CA THR A 234 -7.40 -16.16 12.92
C THR A 234 -7.15 -17.45 13.69
N VAL A 235 -5.89 -17.84 13.83
CA VAL A 235 -5.52 -18.96 14.71
C VAL A 235 -5.62 -18.47 16.15
N SER A 236 -6.45 -19.15 16.93
CA SER A 236 -6.74 -18.86 18.32
C SER A 236 -5.63 -19.37 19.25
N THR A 237 -5.62 -18.88 20.48
CA THR A 237 -4.84 -19.42 21.61
C THR A 237 -5.42 -20.73 22.15
N ARG A 238 -6.67 -21.05 21.76
CA ARG A 238 -7.38 -22.27 22.18
C ARG A 238 -6.83 -23.48 21.47
N TYR A 239 -6.59 -24.55 22.22
CA TYR A 239 -6.09 -25.80 21.67
C TYR A 239 -6.82 -27.02 22.23
N ILE A 240 -6.73 -28.12 21.48
CA ILE A 240 -7.12 -29.46 21.93
C ILE A 240 -6.00 -30.42 21.61
N SER A 241 -5.80 -31.42 22.47
CA SER A 241 -4.73 -32.40 22.31
C SER A 241 -5.27 -33.82 22.31
N THR A 242 -4.56 -34.71 21.62
CA THR A 242 -4.77 -36.15 21.70
C THR A 242 -3.49 -36.82 22.17
N TYR A 243 -3.66 -37.85 22.98
CA TYR A 243 -2.57 -38.68 23.49
C TYR A 243 -2.90 -40.14 23.25
N ALA A 244 -2.14 -40.77 22.36
CA ALA A 244 -2.18 -42.19 22.10
C ALA A 244 -0.94 -42.87 22.69
N SER A 245 -1.14 -44.02 23.32
CA SER A 245 -0.06 -44.87 23.81
C SER A 245 -0.33 -46.30 23.39
N CYS A 246 0.67 -47.00 22.87
CA CYS A 246 0.55 -48.34 22.33
C CYS A 246 1.61 -49.29 22.89
N ASP A 247 1.21 -50.54 23.08
CA ASP A 247 2.11 -51.68 23.25
C ASP A 247 2.11 -52.51 21.97
N ALA A 248 3.28 -52.96 21.53
CA ALA A 248 3.48 -53.69 20.28
C ALA A 248 3.91 -55.14 20.55
N TYR A 249 3.15 -56.08 20.02
CA TYR A 249 3.34 -57.52 20.20
C TYR A 249 3.64 -58.20 18.87
N LYS A 250 4.50 -59.21 18.89
CA LYS A 250 4.86 -59.99 17.70
C LYS A 250 3.79 -61.05 17.44
N VAL A 251 3.33 -61.13 16.19
CA VAL A 251 2.38 -62.17 15.77
C VAL A 251 3.15 -63.42 15.36
N VAL A 252 2.82 -64.55 15.98
CA VAL A 252 3.45 -65.86 15.78
C VAL A 252 2.66 -66.69 14.76
N GLU A 253 1.32 -66.60 14.79
CA GLU A 253 0.42 -67.29 13.86
C GLU A 253 -0.57 -66.31 13.21
N GLY A 254 -0.85 -66.49 11.92
CA GLY A 254 -1.76 -65.61 11.17
C GLY A 254 -1.14 -64.30 10.69
N GLN A 255 0.19 -64.17 10.73
CA GLN A 255 0.91 -62.92 10.43
C GLN A 255 0.60 -62.29 9.06
N TYR A 256 0.19 -63.07 8.06
CA TYR A 256 -0.12 -62.58 6.71
C TYR A 256 -1.55 -62.03 6.56
N GLY A 257 -2.34 -62.02 7.64
CA GLY A 257 -3.71 -61.50 7.62
C GLY A 257 -4.69 -62.27 6.76
N ASN A 258 -4.42 -63.56 6.52
CA ASN A 258 -5.27 -64.49 5.76
C ASN A 258 -6.19 -65.36 6.65
N LEU A 259 -6.02 -65.29 7.97
CA LEU A 259 -6.82 -66.02 8.95
C LEU A 259 -7.82 -65.06 9.64
N SER A 260 -8.91 -65.63 10.18
CA SER A 260 -9.89 -64.91 11.01
C SER A 260 -9.45 -64.77 12.47
N TYR A 261 -8.20 -65.11 12.77
CA TYR A 261 -7.59 -64.97 14.09
C TYR A 261 -6.08 -64.80 13.93
N ILE A 262 -5.46 -64.28 14.98
CA ILE A 262 -4.01 -64.21 15.13
C ILE A 262 -3.61 -64.73 16.51
N VAL A 263 -2.40 -65.26 16.60
CA VAL A 263 -1.77 -65.58 17.87
C VAL A 263 -0.56 -64.68 18.04
N TYR A 264 -0.56 -63.87 19.08
CA TYR A 264 0.55 -62.98 19.41
C TYR A 264 1.16 -63.34 20.75
N ASP A 265 2.47 -63.10 20.88
CA ASP A 265 3.21 -63.29 22.12
C ASP A 265 3.08 -62.03 22.99
N ASP A 266 2.41 -62.14 24.14
CA ASP A 266 2.26 -61.05 25.12
C ASP A 266 3.49 -60.86 26.02
N GLY A 267 4.55 -61.64 25.80
CA GLY A 267 5.78 -61.71 26.59
C GLY A 267 5.73 -62.73 27.73
N GLN A 268 4.56 -63.31 28.01
CA GLN A 268 4.37 -64.38 29.00
C GLN A 268 3.73 -65.63 28.39
N LYS A 269 2.86 -65.47 27.38
CA LYS A 269 2.14 -66.54 26.70
C LYS A 269 1.66 -66.11 25.32
N ASP A 270 1.38 -67.13 24.51
CA ASP A 270 0.68 -66.98 23.25
C ASP A 270 -0.81 -66.72 23.49
N VAL A 271 -1.31 -65.58 23.00
CA VAL A 271 -2.69 -65.14 23.14
C VAL A 271 -3.40 -65.20 21.80
N ASN A 272 -4.51 -65.94 21.74
CA ASN A 272 -5.37 -66.00 20.57
C ASN A 272 -6.34 -64.82 20.54
N GLN A 273 -6.31 -64.04 19.45
CA GLN A 273 -7.19 -62.90 19.20
C GLN A 273 -7.97 -63.12 17.89
N SER A 274 -9.30 -63.18 18.00
CA SER A 274 -10.18 -63.24 16.84
C SER A 274 -10.23 -61.92 16.09
N LEU A 275 -10.21 -61.98 14.76
CA LEU A 275 -10.36 -60.84 13.87
C LEU A 275 -11.76 -60.85 13.23
N PRO A 276 -12.44 -59.69 13.13
CA PRO A 276 -13.73 -59.56 12.47
C PRO A 276 -13.65 -59.82 10.96
N ALA A 277 -12.53 -59.48 10.34
CA ALA A 277 -12.25 -59.72 8.94
C ALA A 277 -10.73 -59.88 8.73
N PRO A 278 -10.30 -60.71 7.77
CA PRO A 278 -8.90 -60.77 7.37
C PRO A 278 -8.52 -59.48 6.62
N PRO A 279 -7.53 -58.69 7.09
CA PRO A 279 -7.10 -57.48 6.39
C PRO A 279 -6.38 -57.76 5.06
N GLY A 280 -5.97 -58.99 4.83
CA GLY A 280 -5.11 -59.37 3.71
C GLY A 280 -3.64 -58.99 3.94
N PRO A 281 -2.75 -59.39 3.02
CA PRO A 281 -1.33 -59.11 3.15
C PRO A 281 -1.02 -57.62 3.14
N ALA A 282 -0.08 -57.19 4.00
CA ALA A 282 0.27 -55.79 4.23
C ALA A 282 -0.90 -54.87 4.69
N GLY A 283 -2.10 -55.41 4.91
CA GLY A 283 -3.24 -54.64 5.37
C GLY A 283 -3.17 -54.32 6.87
N LEU A 284 -3.69 -53.16 7.24
CA LEU A 284 -3.86 -52.71 8.62
C LEU A 284 -5.33 -52.84 9.02
N LEU A 285 -5.63 -53.68 10.00
CA LEU A 285 -6.94 -53.73 10.64
C LEU A 285 -6.92 -52.90 11.92
N VAL A 286 -7.89 -52.02 12.12
CA VAL A 286 -8.05 -51.24 13.35
C VAL A 286 -9.43 -51.51 13.93
N LEU A 287 -9.47 -51.79 15.23
CA LEU A 287 -10.68 -52.00 16.02
C LEU A 287 -10.76 -50.95 17.11
N SER A 288 -11.85 -50.21 17.16
CA SER A 288 -12.12 -49.32 18.27
C SER A 288 -13.21 -49.91 19.17
N MET A 289 -12.96 -49.94 20.47
CA MET A 289 -13.80 -50.66 21.43
C MET A 289 -14.93 -49.77 21.95
N LEU A 290 -16.18 -50.19 21.76
CA LEU A 290 -17.36 -49.50 22.30
C LEU A 290 -17.38 -49.58 23.83
N ASN A 291 -16.92 -50.69 24.41
CA ASN A 291 -16.86 -50.92 25.86
C ASN A 291 -15.50 -50.56 26.50
N SER A 292 -14.86 -49.50 26.02
CA SER A 292 -13.57 -49.03 26.54
C SER A 292 -13.60 -48.70 28.04
N THR A 293 -12.51 -49.01 28.75
CA THR A 293 -12.38 -48.81 30.22
C THR A 293 -11.32 -47.79 30.64
N CYS A 294 -10.58 -47.22 29.70
CA CYS A 294 -9.46 -46.31 29.98
C CYS A 294 -9.85 -44.87 30.42
N GLY A 295 -11.13 -44.49 30.38
CA GLY A 295 -11.61 -43.18 30.86
C GLY A 295 -12.86 -42.67 30.11
N SER A 296 -13.41 -41.52 30.52
CA SER A 296 -14.62 -40.95 29.88
C SER A 296 -14.36 -40.40 28.48
N ARG A 297 -13.15 -39.87 28.24
CA ARG A 297 -12.70 -39.28 26.96
C ARG A 297 -11.68 -40.16 26.22
N CYS A 298 -11.59 -41.44 26.61
CA CYS A 298 -10.59 -42.38 26.13
C CYS A 298 -11.26 -43.59 25.44
N VAL A 299 -10.60 -44.11 24.41
CA VAL A 299 -11.00 -45.33 23.70
C VAL A 299 -9.82 -46.31 23.63
N ASP A 300 -10.10 -47.55 23.97
CA ASP A 300 -9.21 -48.69 23.74
C ASP A 300 -9.28 -49.03 22.25
N VAL A 301 -8.12 -48.98 21.58
CA VAL A 301 -7.94 -49.26 20.16
C VAL A 301 -7.03 -50.46 20.02
N ARG A 302 -7.46 -51.47 19.27
CA ARG A 302 -6.63 -52.63 18.94
C ARG A 302 -6.32 -52.58 17.45
N SER A 303 -5.08 -52.81 17.06
CA SER A 303 -4.74 -52.84 15.64
C SER A 303 -3.84 -54.02 15.29
N PHE A 304 -3.97 -54.49 14.06
CA PHE A 304 -3.18 -55.58 13.52
C PHE A 304 -2.63 -55.16 12.16
N GLN A 305 -1.31 -55.03 12.08
CA GLN A 305 -0.57 -54.86 10.84
C GLN A 305 -0.14 -56.23 10.33
N ALA A 306 -0.67 -56.66 9.19
CA ALA A 306 -0.27 -57.89 8.54
C ALA A 306 1.09 -57.73 7.83
N ALA A 307 1.85 -58.83 7.77
CA ALA A 307 3.06 -58.94 6.97
C ALA A 307 2.74 -58.99 5.47
N SER A 308 3.68 -58.55 4.64
CA SER A 308 3.63 -58.72 3.19
C SER A 308 3.86 -60.18 2.82
N VAL A 309 3.27 -60.66 1.72
CA VAL A 309 3.59 -62.00 1.19
C VAL A 309 5.04 -61.97 0.66
N PRO A 310 5.88 -62.98 0.95
CA PRO A 310 7.22 -63.05 0.38
C PRO A 310 7.11 -63.17 -1.14
N THR A 311 7.56 -62.15 -1.88
CA THR A 311 7.70 -62.21 -3.33
C THR A 311 9.11 -62.68 -3.68
N ASN A 312 9.23 -63.70 -4.54
CA ASN A 312 10.52 -64.19 -5.03
C ASN A 312 11.21 -63.23 -6.03
N THR A 313 10.58 -62.10 -6.33
CA THR A 313 11.14 -61.03 -7.15
C THR A 313 11.85 -60.04 -6.22
N VAL A 314 13.17 -60.10 -6.21
CA VAL A 314 14.04 -59.15 -5.52
C VAL A 314 14.02 -57.84 -6.30
N ASP A 315 12.99 -57.02 -6.06
CA ASP A 315 13.09 -55.59 -6.35
C ASP A 315 13.59 -54.91 -5.08
N ASP A 316 14.86 -54.51 -5.09
CA ASP A 316 15.59 -53.88 -3.98
C ASP A 316 14.95 -52.57 -3.47
N ASP A 317 13.94 -52.05 -4.18
CA ASP A 317 13.21 -50.79 -3.86
C ASP A 317 11.78 -51.02 -3.31
N SER A 318 11.37 -52.26 -3.04
CA SER A 318 10.02 -52.52 -2.50
C SER A 318 9.99 -52.53 -0.97
N ASP A 319 9.38 -51.49 -0.38
CA ASP A 319 9.07 -51.45 1.04
C ASP A 319 8.20 -52.68 1.42
N THR A 320 8.74 -53.59 2.22
CA THR A 320 8.08 -54.84 2.61
C THR A 320 7.99 -54.98 4.13
N ILE A 321 6.82 -55.39 4.61
CA ILE A 321 6.56 -55.65 6.02
C ILE A 321 6.92 -57.11 6.30
N LEU A 322 8.08 -57.34 6.90
CA LEU A 322 8.62 -58.70 7.10
C LEU A 322 7.88 -59.49 8.18
N GLU A 323 7.27 -58.82 9.17
CA GLU A 323 6.64 -59.46 10.32
C GLU A 323 5.30 -58.79 10.66
N GLY A 324 4.31 -59.60 11.03
CA GLY A 324 3.02 -59.11 11.52
C GLY A 324 3.13 -58.59 12.95
N ARG A 325 2.47 -57.46 13.25
CA ARG A 325 2.47 -56.83 14.57
C ARG A 325 1.05 -56.56 15.04
N PHE A 326 0.79 -56.87 16.30
CA PHE A 326 -0.48 -56.57 16.97
C PHE A 326 -0.26 -55.50 18.03
N PHE A 327 -1.16 -54.53 18.11
CA PHE A 327 -1.05 -53.40 19.01
C PHE A 327 -2.26 -53.28 19.92
N LEU A 328 -1.98 -53.00 21.19
CA LEU A 328 -2.98 -52.58 22.17
C LEU A 328 -2.70 -51.12 22.50
N CYS A 329 -3.64 -50.26 22.17
CA CYS A 329 -3.48 -48.82 22.27
C CYS A 329 -4.61 -48.19 23.08
N ASN A 330 -4.29 -47.11 23.78
CA ASN A 330 -5.28 -46.23 24.41
C ASN A 330 -5.12 -44.85 23.80
N ASN A 331 -6.20 -44.26 23.29
CA ASN A 331 -6.20 -42.89 22.78
C ASN A 331 -7.15 -42.04 23.62
N THR A 332 -6.67 -40.88 24.06
CA THR A 332 -7.44 -39.93 24.89
C THR A 332 -7.46 -38.56 24.23
N VAL A 333 -8.65 -37.96 24.12
CA VAL A 333 -8.84 -36.58 23.64
C VAL A 333 -9.04 -35.65 24.83
N SER A 334 -8.16 -34.65 24.99
CA SER A 334 -8.22 -33.71 26.11
C SER A 334 -9.43 -32.79 26.03
N GLN A 335 -9.68 -32.05 27.11
CA GLN A 335 -10.56 -30.87 27.04
C GLN A 335 -9.88 -29.75 26.26
N VAL A 336 -10.67 -28.83 25.71
CA VAL A 336 -10.17 -27.59 25.11
C VAL A 336 -9.49 -26.76 26.20
N GLY A 337 -8.22 -26.43 25.98
CA GLY A 337 -7.39 -25.58 26.83
C GLY A 337 -7.09 -24.24 26.17
N GLU A 338 -6.55 -23.33 26.96
CA GLU A 338 -6.03 -22.03 26.50
C GLU A 338 -4.71 -21.74 27.21
N ASP A 339 -3.75 -21.16 26.49
CA ASP A 339 -2.42 -20.85 27.04
C ASP A 339 -2.44 -19.74 28.10
N THR A 340 -3.42 -18.84 28.04
CA THR A 340 -3.43 -17.56 28.77
C THR A 340 -4.44 -17.50 29.93
N GLY A 341 -5.27 -18.52 30.12
CA GLY A 341 -6.31 -18.47 31.16
C GLY A 341 -7.25 -19.66 31.19
N THR A 342 -8.36 -19.48 31.91
CA THR A 342 -9.45 -20.45 32.01
C THR A 342 -10.55 -20.11 31.02
N LEU A 343 -10.88 -21.04 30.13
CA LEU A 343 -11.95 -20.86 29.15
C LEU A 343 -13.35 -20.96 29.79
N PRO A 344 -14.31 -20.14 29.36
CA PRO A 344 -15.72 -20.32 29.69
C PRO A 344 -16.25 -21.69 29.26
N ALA A 345 -17.30 -22.17 29.93
CA ALA A 345 -17.94 -23.46 29.64
C ALA A 345 -18.45 -23.58 28.18
N ASP A 346 -18.74 -22.45 27.53
CA ASP A 346 -19.20 -22.40 26.13
C ASP A 346 -18.16 -22.98 25.14
N TYR A 347 -16.88 -22.99 25.49
CA TYR A 347 -15.79 -23.54 24.69
C TYR A 347 -15.51 -25.02 24.97
N SER A 348 -16.19 -25.62 25.95
CA SER A 348 -15.99 -27.01 26.33
C SER A 348 -16.56 -27.98 25.29
N VAL A 349 -15.95 -29.16 25.20
CA VAL A 349 -16.42 -30.30 24.40
C VAL A 349 -16.87 -31.39 25.36
N SER A 350 -18.04 -31.99 25.09
CA SER A 350 -18.57 -33.08 25.89
C SER A 350 -17.68 -34.33 25.85
N ASP A 351 -17.73 -35.10 26.93
CA ASP A 351 -16.94 -36.34 27.03
C ASP A 351 -17.38 -37.38 25.99
N LEU A 352 -18.66 -37.39 25.60
CA LEU A 352 -19.18 -38.25 24.54
C LEU A 352 -18.49 -37.94 23.22
N THR A 353 -18.47 -36.68 22.81
CA THR A 353 -17.81 -36.23 21.57
C THR A 353 -16.32 -36.51 21.59
N ALA A 354 -15.65 -36.24 22.72
CA ALA A 354 -14.22 -36.54 22.88
C ALA A 354 -13.94 -38.05 22.71
N ARG A 355 -14.80 -38.92 23.27
CA ARG A 355 -14.71 -40.37 23.09
C ARG A 355 -14.97 -40.80 21.65
N MET A 356 -15.93 -40.17 20.95
CA MET A 356 -16.13 -40.42 19.52
C MET A 356 -14.86 -40.06 18.72
N LEU A 357 -14.21 -38.94 19.02
CA LEU A 357 -12.97 -38.54 18.35
C LEU A 357 -11.78 -39.45 18.68
N ALA A 358 -11.70 -39.95 19.92
CA ALA A 358 -10.61 -40.83 20.36
C ALA A 358 -10.54 -42.16 19.60
N GLY A 359 -11.67 -42.75 19.19
CA GLY A 359 -11.70 -43.99 18.40
C GLY A 359 -11.90 -43.79 16.90
N ALA A 360 -11.78 -42.56 16.39
CA ALA A 360 -12.15 -42.19 15.02
C ALA A 360 -11.59 -43.13 13.94
N ILE A 361 -10.35 -43.61 14.12
CA ILE A 361 -9.64 -44.49 13.18
C ILE A 361 -10.24 -45.89 13.04
N GLY A 362 -10.96 -46.39 14.05
CA GLY A 362 -11.54 -47.75 14.01
C GLY A 362 -13.06 -47.78 13.90
N TRP A 363 -13.74 -46.62 13.89
CA TRP A 363 -15.18 -46.58 13.68
C TRP A 363 -15.55 -46.89 12.23
N SER A 364 -16.77 -47.35 12.03
CA SER A 364 -17.32 -47.63 10.69
C SER A 364 -18.84 -47.63 10.73
N ASP A 365 -19.46 -47.64 9.56
CA ASP A 365 -20.89 -47.84 9.35
C ASP A 365 -21.30 -49.33 9.40
N ASN A 366 -20.33 -50.23 9.53
CA ASN A 366 -20.58 -51.66 9.65
C ASN A 366 -21.22 -52.03 11.00
N PRO A 367 -22.00 -53.12 11.05
CA PRO A 367 -22.52 -53.63 12.31
C PRO A 367 -21.39 -53.92 13.33
N PRO A 368 -21.62 -53.65 14.63
CA PRO A 368 -20.68 -53.99 15.69
C PRO A 368 -20.20 -55.45 15.65
N VAL A 369 -18.90 -55.64 15.80
CA VAL A 369 -18.21 -56.93 15.77
C VAL A 369 -17.87 -57.42 17.18
N LEU A 370 -17.31 -58.64 17.29
CA LEU A 370 -16.90 -59.27 18.55
C LEU A 370 -18.05 -59.38 19.59
N GLY A 371 -19.26 -59.67 19.13
CA GLY A 371 -20.44 -59.73 20.01
C GLY A 371 -20.97 -58.35 20.43
N GLY A 372 -20.70 -57.31 19.63
CA GLY A 372 -21.28 -55.98 19.81
C GLY A 372 -20.41 -55.00 20.59
N ILE A 373 -19.14 -55.34 20.84
CA ILE A 373 -18.25 -54.56 21.72
C ILE A 373 -17.23 -53.71 20.96
N ALA A 374 -17.12 -53.85 19.64
CA ALA A 374 -16.16 -53.10 18.83
C ALA A 374 -16.72 -52.79 17.45
N LEU A 375 -16.17 -51.75 16.82
CA LEU A 375 -16.26 -51.53 15.37
C LEU A 375 -14.87 -51.70 14.78
N SER A 376 -14.81 -51.98 13.49
CA SER A 376 -13.54 -52.16 12.79
C SER A 376 -13.51 -51.45 11.46
N ASN A 377 -12.32 -51.02 11.07
CA ASN A 377 -12.01 -50.51 9.74
C ASN A 377 -10.67 -51.08 9.26
N THR A 378 -10.52 -51.21 7.94
CA THR A 378 -9.33 -51.79 7.32
C THR A 378 -8.70 -50.77 6.37
N TYR A 379 -7.39 -50.61 6.47
CA TYR A 379 -6.57 -49.72 5.68
C TYR A 379 -5.57 -50.53 4.86
N THR A 380 -5.37 -50.13 3.61
CA THR A 380 -4.34 -50.73 2.76
C THR A 380 -3.00 -50.06 3.05
N ASN A 381 -1.90 -50.74 2.71
CA ASN A 381 -0.55 -50.19 2.79
C ASN A 381 -0.32 -48.95 1.89
N PHE A 382 -1.23 -48.66 0.95
CA PHE A 382 -1.21 -47.47 0.11
C PHE A 382 -1.89 -46.24 0.74
N SER A 383 -2.63 -46.41 1.82
CA SER A 383 -3.20 -45.27 2.55
C SER A 383 -2.13 -44.58 3.39
N ASN A 384 -2.25 -43.28 3.68
CA ASN A 384 -1.28 -42.57 4.53
C ASN A 384 -1.25 -43.06 5.98
N TYR A 385 -2.23 -43.87 6.38
CA TYR A 385 -2.28 -44.52 7.70
C TYR A 385 -1.83 -45.99 7.66
N GLY A 386 -1.60 -46.53 6.46
CA GLY A 386 -0.95 -47.82 6.25
C GLY A 386 0.56 -47.69 6.43
N PHE A 387 1.21 -48.79 6.79
CA PHE A 387 2.66 -48.84 6.94
C PHE A 387 3.29 -49.57 5.76
N THR A 388 4.48 -49.13 5.34
CA THR A 388 5.26 -49.81 4.30
C THR A 388 6.40 -50.62 4.90
N THR A 389 6.81 -50.30 6.13
CA THR A 389 7.80 -51.02 6.94
C THR A 389 7.17 -51.51 8.24
N ILE A 390 7.91 -52.28 9.06
CA ILE A 390 7.40 -52.79 10.35
C ILE A 390 7.11 -51.61 11.29
N PRO A 391 5.83 -51.33 11.64
CA PRO A 391 5.53 -50.22 12.52
C PRO A 391 6.01 -50.48 13.94
N SER A 392 6.62 -49.48 14.55
CA SER A 392 6.91 -49.44 15.98
C SER A 392 5.65 -49.03 16.77
N LYS A 393 5.74 -49.13 18.09
CA LYS A 393 4.66 -48.67 18.98
C LYS A 393 4.37 -47.17 18.85
N SER A 394 5.40 -46.34 18.62
CA SER A 394 5.25 -44.90 18.42
C SER A 394 4.62 -44.59 17.07
N ASP A 395 4.93 -45.37 16.04
CA ASP A 395 4.34 -45.16 14.70
C ASP A 395 2.83 -45.41 14.72
N MET A 396 2.39 -46.48 15.40
CA MET A 396 0.97 -46.77 15.58
C MET A 396 0.28 -45.71 16.45
N ALA A 397 0.90 -45.30 17.55
CA ALA A 397 0.37 -44.24 18.40
C ALA A 397 0.24 -42.91 17.64
N ASN A 398 1.24 -42.55 16.83
CA ASN A 398 1.22 -41.37 15.98
C ASN A 398 0.11 -41.46 14.93
N ALA A 399 -0.08 -42.61 14.28
CA ALA A 399 -1.16 -42.79 13.31
C ALA A 399 -2.55 -42.61 13.95
N ILE A 400 -2.79 -43.19 15.12
CA ILE A 400 -4.07 -43.08 15.85
C ILE A 400 -4.33 -41.63 16.30
N SER A 401 -3.36 -41.01 16.96
CA SER A 401 -3.49 -39.64 17.48
C SER A 401 -3.65 -38.61 16.35
N SER A 402 -2.88 -38.76 15.27
CA SER A 402 -2.94 -37.93 14.07
C SER A 402 -4.26 -38.08 13.32
N PHE A 403 -4.84 -39.29 13.23
CA PHE A 403 -6.14 -39.49 12.60
C PHE A 403 -7.25 -38.72 13.33
N SER A 404 -7.28 -38.82 14.67
CA SER A 404 -8.22 -38.05 15.49
C SER A 404 -8.03 -36.54 15.33
N MET A 405 -6.78 -36.08 15.27
CA MET A 405 -6.48 -34.65 15.16
C MET A 405 -6.74 -34.08 13.77
N GLY A 406 -6.44 -34.85 12.72
CA GLY A 406 -6.79 -34.51 11.34
C GLY A 406 -8.31 -34.34 11.16
N ALA A 407 -9.11 -35.18 11.84
CA ALA A 407 -10.56 -35.00 11.88
C ALA A 407 -10.94 -33.63 12.46
N ILE A 408 -10.37 -33.26 13.62
CA ILE A 408 -10.62 -31.97 14.28
C ILE A 408 -10.20 -30.80 13.39
N ALA A 409 -9.01 -30.88 12.80
CA ALA A 409 -8.46 -29.85 11.94
C ALA A 409 -9.34 -29.58 10.71
N ILE A 410 -9.85 -30.64 10.07
CA ILE A 410 -10.78 -30.49 8.95
C ILE A 410 -12.14 -29.97 9.41
N MET A 411 -12.69 -30.48 10.51
CA MET A 411 -13.98 -30.01 11.03
C MET A 411 -13.99 -28.50 11.27
N ASP A 412 -12.93 -27.96 11.89
CA ASP A 412 -12.84 -26.52 12.17
C ASP A 412 -12.56 -25.67 10.92
N SER A 413 -11.74 -26.17 10.00
CA SER A 413 -11.41 -25.46 8.76
C SER A 413 -12.58 -25.44 7.75
N SER A 414 -13.44 -26.46 7.79
CA SER A 414 -14.53 -26.66 6.84
C SER A 414 -15.77 -25.81 7.15
N ASN A 415 -16.54 -25.48 6.10
CA ASN A 415 -17.85 -24.82 6.25
C ASN A 415 -19.00 -25.80 6.49
N ALA A 416 -18.71 -27.11 6.51
CA ALA A 416 -19.72 -28.16 6.67
C ALA A 416 -20.03 -28.43 8.15
N MET A 417 -19.13 -28.06 9.06
CA MET A 417 -19.37 -28.17 10.50
C MET A 417 -20.17 -26.98 11.02
N THR A 418 -21.07 -27.24 11.97
CA THR A 418 -21.82 -26.17 12.63
C THR A 418 -20.88 -25.34 13.50
N ARG A 419 -21.03 -24.02 13.42
CA ARG A 419 -20.29 -23.06 14.26
C ARG A 419 -21.27 -22.35 15.19
N LYS A 420 -20.84 -22.10 16.43
CA LYS A 420 -21.60 -21.36 17.44
C LYS A 420 -20.94 -20.01 17.73
N ASN A 421 -21.75 -19.02 18.08
CA ASN A 421 -21.26 -17.68 18.38
C ASN A 421 -21.13 -17.50 19.89
N VAL A 422 -19.93 -17.15 20.33
CA VAL A 422 -19.63 -16.78 21.72
C VAL A 422 -19.47 -15.26 21.79
N THR A 423 -19.92 -14.64 22.88
CA THR A 423 -19.99 -13.17 23.00
C THR A 423 -18.76 -12.54 23.65
N ASP A 424 -17.95 -13.34 24.35
CA ASP A 424 -16.77 -12.90 25.11
C ASP A 424 -15.49 -13.50 24.50
N GLY A 425 -15.18 -13.08 23.27
CA GLY A 425 -14.01 -13.57 22.55
C GLY A 425 -13.25 -12.49 21.78
N GLU A 426 -12.08 -12.86 21.26
CA GLU A 426 -11.29 -11.99 20.40
C GLU A 426 -11.75 -12.11 18.95
N THR A 427 -12.60 -11.19 18.52
CA THR A 427 -13.11 -11.14 17.15
C THR A 427 -12.03 -10.66 16.18
N PRO A 428 -11.69 -11.43 15.13
CA PRO A 428 -10.81 -10.95 14.07
C PRO A 428 -11.53 -9.92 13.18
N ILE A 429 -10.87 -8.81 12.88
CA ILE A 429 -11.31 -7.79 11.93
C ILE A 429 -10.24 -7.56 10.87
N ALA A 430 -10.66 -7.22 9.65
CA ALA A 430 -9.73 -6.99 8.55
C ALA A 430 -8.69 -5.91 8.90
N ALA A 431 -7.40 -6.27 8.84
CA ALA A 431 -6.34 -5.28 8.92
C ALA A 431 -6.16 -4.55 7.60
N GLN A 432 -5.70 -3.31 7.66
CA GLN A 432 -5.36 -2.55 6.46
C GLN A 432 -3.86 -2.37 6.35
N VAL A 433 -3.33 -2.50 5.14
CA VAL A 433 -1.91 -2.34 4.81
C VAL A 433 -1.78 -1.27 3.74
N LEU A 434 -0.78 -0.40 3.92
CA LEU A 434 -0.47 0.62 2.93
C LEU A 434 0.41 0.00 1.84
N ARG A 435 -0.14 -0.16 0.64
CA ARG A 435 0.63 -0.54 -0.55
C ARG A 435 0.99 0.70 -1.34
N VAL A 436 2.29 0.90 -1.57
CA VAL A 436 2.84 2.10 -2.22
C VAL A 436 3.64 1.70 -3.45
N HIS A 437 3.35 2.34 -4.58
CA HIS A 437 4.18 2.22 -5.76
C HIS A 437 5.34 3.22 -5.69
N TRP A 438 6.41 2.81 -5.02
CA TRP A 438 7.57 3.65 -4.72
C TRP A 438 8.26 4.26 -5.94
N SER A 439 8.27 3.56 -7.07
CA SER A 439 8.83 4.07 -8.34
C SER A 439 8.15 5.36 -8.78
N TYR A 440 6.80 5.41 -8.72
CA TYR A 440 6.03 6.57 -9.12
C TYR A 440 5.95 7.62 -8.01
N ALA A 441 5.65 7.21 -6.78
CA ALA A 441 5.52 8.13 -5.65
C ALA A 441 6.84 8.88 -5.37
N GLY A 442 7.97 8.16 -5.35
CA GLY A 442 9.28 8.75 -5.15
C GLY A 442 9.71 9.65 -6.31
N ALA A 443 9.46 9.23 -7.56
CA ALA A 443 9.77 10.04 -8.74
C ALA A 443 9.01 11.36 -8.74
N ILE A 444 7.70 11.35 -8.46
CA ILE A 444 6.89 12.58 -8.45
C ILE A 444 7.36 13.53 -7.34
N LEU A 445 7.61 13.02 -6.14
CA LEU A 445 8.10 13.82 -5.01
C LEU A 445 9.49 14.43 -5.26
N ALA A 446 10.32 13.81 -6.10
CA ALA A 446 11.60 14.37 -6.54
C ALA A 446 11.46 15.37 -7.71
N VAL A 447 10.55 15.10 -8.65
CA VAL A 447 10.34 15.94 -9.85
C VAL A 447 9.74 17.31 -9.50
N ILE A 448 8.82 17.39 -8.53
CA ILE A 448 8.21 18.67 -8.11
C ILE A 448 9.25 19.71 -7.67
N PRO A 449 10.11 19.45 -6.66
CA PRO A 449 11.12 20.42 -6.23
C PRO A 449 12.17 20.67 -7.31
N PHE A 450 12.44 19.71 -8.19
CA PHE A 450 13.34 19.88 -9.33
C PHE A 450 12.78 20.88 -10.36
N ILE A 451 11.53 20.71 -10.81
CA ILE A 451 10.86 21.67 -11.72
C ILE A 451 10.77 23.04 -11.04
N HIS A 452 10.45 23.08 -9.75
CA HIS A 452 10.37 24.33 -9.00
C HIS A 452 11.73 25.04 -8.96
N PHE A 453 12.82 24.32 -8.73
CA PHE A 453 14.17 24.88 -8.74
C PHE A 453 14.58 25.42 -10.12
N TRP A 454 14.31 24.65 -11.19
CA TRP A 454 14.67 25.05 -12.55
C TRP A 454 13.89 26.27 -13.03
N THR A 455 12.59 26.33 -12.71
CA THR A 455 11.76 27.50 -13.02
C THR A 455 12.25 28.74 -12.27
N LEU A 456 12.57 28.60 -10.99
CA LEU A 456 13.22 29.64 -10.19
C LEU A 456 14.52 30.14 -10.84
N MET A 457 15.41 29.23 -11.22
CA MET A 457 16.70 29.57 -11.83
C MET A 457 16.51 30.30 -13.17
N ALA A 458 15.61 29.79 -14.02
CA ALA A 458 15.27 30.42 -15.31
C ALA A 458 14.72 31.84 -15.13
N VAL A 459 13.82 32.02 -14.15
CA VAL A 459 13.21 33.31 -13.82
C VAL A 459 14.28 34.30 -13.34
N ILE A 460 15.19 33.89 -12.45
CA ILE A 460 16.25 34.77 -11.95
C ILE A 460 17.21 35.18 -13.07
N VAL A 461 17.68 34.23 -13.88
CA VAL A 461 18.61 34.51 -14.99
C VAL A 461 17.96 35.47 -16.00
N TRP A 462 16.66 35.30 -16.26
CA TRP A 462 15.96 36.14 -17.22
C TRP A 462 15.58 37.52 -16.67
N ALA A 463 15.03 37.58 -15.45
CA ALA A 463 14.61 38.82 -14.80
C ALA A 463 15.79 39.75 -14.47
N ASN A 464 16.98 39.20 -14.18
CA ASN A 464 18.19 39.99 -13.87
C ASN A 464 18.68 40.90 -15.02
N LYS A 465 18.12 40.76 -16.24
CA LYS A 465 18.44 41.62 -17.39
C LYS A 465 17.66 42.96 -17.38
N ALA A 466 16.74 43.17 -16.44
CA ALA A 466 15.99 44.41 -16.26
C ALA A 466 16.04 44.86 -14.79
N ILE A 467 15.86 46.16 -14.56
CA ILE A 467 15.70 46.70 -13.20
C ILE A 467 14.34 46.26 -12.69
N ILE A 468 14.32 45.63 -11.52
CA ILE A 468 13.08 45.21 -10.86
C ILE A 468 12.73 46.27 -9.83
N LYS A 469 11.60 46.95 -10.04
CA LYS A 469 11.02 47.85 -9.04
C LYS A 469 10.20 47.06 -8.02
N ASP A 470 10.10 47.60 -6.82
CA ASP A 470 9.25 47.05 -5.77
C ASP A 470 7.77 47.12 -6.19
N ASP A 471 6.98 46.11 -5.82
CA ASP A 471 5.55 45.98 -6.16
C ASP A 471 4.64 46.96 -5.38
N THR A 472 5.21 47.99 -4.75
CA THR A 472 4.39 48.96 -4.01
C THR A 472 3.55 49.78 -4.99
N PRO A 473 2.25 50.02 -4.69
CA PRO A 473 1.39 50.85 -5.53
C PRO A 473 2.00 52.23 -5.79
N LEU A 474 2.75 52.76 -4.81
CA LEU A 474 3.44 54.04 -4.92
C LEU A 474 4.61 54.00 -5.92
N ALA A 475 5.42 52.95 -5.93
CA ALA A 475 6.54 52.81 -6.86
C ALA A 475 6.07 52.62 -8.31
N ILE A 476 4.94 51.91 -8.48
CA ILE A 476 4.26 51.73 -9.75
C ILE A 476 3.61 53.04 -10.20
N ALA A 477 2.87 53.74 -9.34
CA ALA A 477 2.27 55.04 -9.65
C ALA A 477 3.33 56.07 -10.08
N LYS A 478 4.48 56.09 -9.39
CA LYS A 478 5.62 56.96 -9.76
C LYS A 478 6.20 56.61 -11.13
N LEU A 479 6.12 55.35 -11.56
CA LEU A 479 6.55 54.91 -12.88
C LEU A 479 5.56 55.30 -13.98
N TYR A 480 4.27 55.35 -13.66
CA TYR A 480 3.24 55.85 -14.57
C TYR A 480 3.11 57.38 -14.55
N PHE A 481 3.74 58.07 -13.60
CA PHE A 481 3.50 59.50 -13.36
C PHE A 481 3.74 60.38 -14.59
N THR A 482 4.86 60.19 -15.29
CA THR A 482 5.22 60.97 -16.48
C THR A 482 4.22 60.73 -17.62
N PHE A 483 3.77 59.49 -17.77
CA PHE A 483 2.77 59.12 -18.75
C PHE A 483 1.37 59.65 -18.40
N LEU A 484 0.95 59.53 -17.13
CA LEU A 484 -0.35 59.99 -16.64
C LEU A 484 -0.44 61.51 -16.53
N SER A 485 0.68 62.22 -16.40
CA SER A 485 0.69 63.70 -16.43
C SER A 485 0.08 64.29 -17.71
N GLN A 486 0.00 63.49 -18.78
CA GLN A 486 -0.67 63.86 -20.04
C GLN A 486 -2.20 64.00 -19.90
N LEU A 487 -2.81 63.37 -18.90
CA LEU A 487 -4.24 63.52 -18.60
C LEU A 487 -4.55 64.82 -17.86
N GLY A 488 -3.52 65.53 -17.36
CA GLY A 488 -3.66 66.75 -16.57
C GLY A 488 -4.50 66.51 -15.30
N ASP A 489 -5.35 67.47 -14.95
CA ASP A 489 -6.27 67.37 -13.80
C ASP A 489 -7.51 66.49 -14.06
N ARG A 490 -7.61 65.88 -15.26
CA ARG A 490 -8.76 65.05 -15.64
C ARG A 490 -8.47 63.57 -15.38
N GLY A 491 -9.49 62.82 -14.99
CA GLY A 491 -9.44 61.35 -15.05
C GLY A 491 -9.29 60.59 -13.74
N CYS A 492 -9.45 61.23 -12.57
CA CYS A 492 -9.36 60.56 -11.26
C CYS A 492 -10.39 59.43 -11.04
N LEU A 493 -11.51 59.43 -11.79
CA LEU A 493 -12.55 58.39 -11.74
C LEU A 493 -12.51 57.41 -12.94
N LEU A 494 -11.59 57.60 -13.89
CA LEU A 494 -11.54 56.75 -15.08
C LEU A 494 -11.01 55.36 -14.73
N ARG A 495 -11.69 54.32 -15.24
CA ARG A 495 -11.18 52.94 -15.17
C ARG A 495 -10.01 52.75 -16.14
N GLY A 496 -9.17 51.75 -15.90
CA GLY A 496 -8.00 51.46 -16.74
C GLY A 496 -8.30 51.42 -18.25
N GLU A 497 -9.40 50.77 -18.65
CA GLU A 497 -9.84 50.71 -20.06
C GLU A 497 -10.22 52.08 -20.62
N GLN A 498 -10.86 52.93 -19.80
CA GLN A 498 -11.25 54.29 -20.20
C GLN A 498 -10.02 55.20 -20.31
N ILE A 499 -9.01 55.01 -19.45
CA ILE A 499 -7.72 55.69 -19.54
C ILE A 499 -7.01 55.32 -20.84
N VAL A 500 -7.00 54.03 -21.21
CA VAL A 500 -6.43 53.55 -22.48
C VAL A 500 -7.14 54.16 -23.69
N GLN A 501 -8.48 54.21 -23.67
CA GLN A 501 -9.28 54.83 -24.73
C GLN A 501 -9.00 56.33 -24.85
N THR A 502 -8.94 57.05 -23.73
CA THR A 502 -8.71 58.50 -23.69
C THR A 502 -7.32 58.85 -24.24
N LEU A 503 -6.32 57.99 -24.02
CA LEU A 503 -4.95 58.17 -24.50
C LEU A 503 -4.70 57.60 -25.91
N HIS A 504 -5.74 57.08 -26.59
CA HIS A 504 -5.65 56.47 -27.93
C HIS A 504 -4.68 55.28 -28.02
N ASN A 505 -4.57 54.49 -26.95
CA ASN A 505 -3.78 53.25 -26.85
C ASN A 505 -2.35 53.34 -27.46
N PRO A 506 -1.48 54.20 -26.92
CA PRO A 506 -0.16 54.43 -27.50
C PRO A 506 0.78 53.22 -27.25
N GLN A 507 1.78 53.07 -28.11
CA GLN A 507 2.82 52.06 -27.93
C GLN A 507 3.85 52.54 -26.89
N VAL A 508 3.93 51.83 -25.77
CA VAL A 508 4.78 52.15 -24.61
C VAL A 508 5.79 51.04 -24.30
N VAL A 509 6.94 51.40 -23.73
CA VAL A 509 7.97 50.45 -23.30
C VAL A 509 8.60 50.88 -21.97
N TYR A 510 8.98 49.91 -21.14
CA TYR A 510 9.78 50.18 -19.94
C TYR A 510 11.27 50.29 -20.31
N GLY A 511 11.94 51.39 -19.95
CA GLY A 511 13.32 51.61 -20.39
C GLY A 511 14.13 52.54 -19.51
N TRP A 512 15.27 53.00 -20.04
CA TRP A 512 16.08 54.03 -19.43
C TRP A 512 16.62 55.04 -20.46
N ARG A 513 16.95 56.24 -19.98
CA ARG A 513 17.64 57.31 -20.73
C ARG A 513 18.78 57.92 -19.90
N THR A 514 19.75 58.55 -20.53
CA THR A 514 20.73 59.39 -19.81
C THR A 514 20.04 60.65 -19.29
N SER A 515 20.31 60.99 -18.03
CA SER A 515 19.86 62.22 -17.39
C SER A 515 20.71 63.38 -17.88
N LEU A 516 20.08 64.53 -18.16
CA LEU A 516 20.77 65.77 -18.53
C LEU A 516 21.22 66.57 -17.31
N GLU A 517 20.73 66.23 -16.11
CA GLU A 517 20.85 67.05 -14.91
C GLU A 517 22.06 66.66 -14.05
N HIS A 518 22.58 65.44 -14.17
CA HIS A 518 23.79 64.96 -13.49
C HIS A 518 24.64 64.11 -14.44
N ASP A 519 25.93 64.43 -14.53
CA ASP A 519 26.86 63.70 -15.38
C ASP A 519 26.95 62.23 -14.94
N GLY A 520 26.66 61.31 -15.87
CA GLY A 520 26.65 59.86 -15.62
C GLY A 520 25.40 59.26 -14.94
N ALA A 521 24.36 60.04 -14.61
CA ALA A 521 23.12 59.50 -14.05
C ALA A 521 22.13 59.04 -15.15
N MET A 522 21.42 57.94 -14.92
CA MET A 522 20.41 57.38 -15.83
C MET A 522 19.00 57.48 -15.23
N HIS A 523 17.99 57.73 -16.04
CA HIS A 523 16.60 57.83 -15.61
C HIS A 523 15.78 56.65 -16.13
N VAL A 524 14.96 56.02 -15.26
CA VAL A 524 14.09 54.89 -15.60
C VAL A 524 12.64 55.36 -15.71
N ASP A 525 12.01 55.14 -16.86
CA ASP A 525 10.63 55.56 -17.10
C ASP A 525 9.89 54.69 -18.15
N ILE A 526 8.60 54.97 -18.35
CA ILE A 526 7.81 54.47 -19.48
C ILE A 526 7.94 55.45 -20.65
N PHE A 527 8.39 54.96 -21.80
CA PHE A 527 8.59 55.77 -23.01
C PHE A 527 7.57 55.47 -24.09
N GLN A 528 7.10 56.51 -24.78
CA GLN A 528 6.21 56.44 -25.93
C GLN A 528 6.99 56.49 -27.25
N LYS A 529 6.71 55.56 -28.17
CA LYS A 529 7.47 55.32 -29.41
C LYS A 529 7.68 56.55 -30.30
N ASP A 530 6.69 57.43 -30.41
CA ASP A 530 6.70 58.53 -31.37
C ASP A 530 7.03 59.90 -30.74
N ARG A 531 7.11 60.00 -29.40
CA ARG A 531 7.17 61.28 -28.69
C ARG A 531 8.47 61.52 -27.92
N ASP A 532 9.08 60.48 -27.35
CA ASP A 532 10.14 60.64 -26.36
C ASP A 532 11.58 60.49 -26.90
N GLY A 533 11.75 60.46 -28.23
CA GLY A 533 13.04 60.28 -28.89
C GLY A 533 13.58 58.85 -28.81
N PRO A 534 14.73 58.56 -29.44
CA PRO A 534 15.29 57.21 -29.46
C PRO A 534 15.77 56.80 -28.06
N ARG A 535 15.12 55.79 -27.47
CA ARG A 535 15.62 55.05 -26.31
C ARG A 535 17.05 54.56 -26.56
N ALA A 536 17.87 54.49 -25.50
CA ALA A 536 19.09 53.69 -25.52
C ALA A 536 18.74 52.20 -25.79
N SER A 537 19.01 51.72 -26.99
CA SER A 537 18.72 50.36 -27.42
C SER A 537 19.67 49.38 -26.72
N GLY A 538 19.15 48.64 -25.74
CA GLY A 538 19.95 47.63 -25.03
C GLY A 538 19.37 47.17 -23.69
N PRO A 539 19.98 46.13 -23.08
CA PRO A 539 19.71 45.76 -21.69
C PRO A 539 20.09 46.90 -20.73
N PHE A 540 19.51 46.90 -19.53
CA PHE A 540 19.87 47.88 -18.50
C PHE A 540 21.37 47.76 -18.14
N VAL A 541 22.05 48.90 -18.10
CA VAL A 541 23.49 49.02 -17.85
C VAL A 541 23.72 49.28 -16.36
N GLU A 542 24.83 48.81 -15.81
CA GLU A 542 25.16 49.08 -14.42
C GLU A 542 25.53 50.56 -14.23
N GLY A 543 25.10 51.17 -13.14
CA GLY A 543 25.34 52.59 -12.88
C GLY A 543 24.32 53.24 -11.95
N TRP A 544 24.42 54.56 -11.83
CA TRP A 544 23.57 55.36 -10.95
C TRP A 544 22.27 55.74 -11.65
N TYR A 545 21.15 55.41 -11.01
CA TYR A 545 19.83 55.79 -11.49
C TYR A 545 19.19 56.90 -10.64
N ASP A 546 18.73 57.96 -11.31
CA ASP A 546 18.00 59.09 -10.73
C ASP A 546 16.50 59.03 -11.06
N GLY A 547 15.70 59.69 -10.22
CA GLY A 547 14.23 59.63 -10.29
C GLY A 547 13.59 60.91 -10.84
N LYS A 548 14.35 61.79 -11.53
CA LYS A 548 13.86 63.09 -12.01
C LYS A 548 13.68 63.08 -13.53
N SER A 549 12.43 63.18 -13.99
CA SER A 549 12.09 63.36 -15.41
C SER A 549 11.88 64.85 -15.71
N LYS A 550 12.89 65.56 -16.23
CA LYS A 550 12.61 66.83 -16.93
C LYS A 550 12.41 66.54 -18.40
N THR A 551 11.17 66.58 -18.85
CA THR A 551 10.81 66.60 -20.28
C THR A 551 11.29 67.94 -20.88
N SER A 552 12.39 67.93 -21.63
CA SER A 552 12.77 69.10 -22.45
C SER A 552 11.87 69.16 -23.68
N LYS A 553 11.31 70.34 -23.96
CA LYS A 553 10.68 70.65 -25.26
C LYS A 553 11.65 70.33 -26.41
N PRO A 554 11.16 69.90 -27.59
CA PRO A 554 12.03 69.50 -28.69
C PRO A 554 12.82 70.70 -29.19
N VAL A 555 14.15 70.65 -29.04
CA VAL A 555 15.06 71.56 -29.73
C VAL A 555 15.28 71.03 -31.14
N ARG A 556 14.89 71.82 -32.12
CA ARG A 556 15.16 71.60 -33.54
C ARG A 556 16.67 71.76 -33.73
N SER A 557 17.37 70.72 -34.17
CA SER A 557 18.77 70.82 -34.62
C SER A 557 18.91 70.07 -35.94
N GLU A 558 19.11 70.87 -36.99
CA GLU A 558 19.75 70.43 -38.23
C GLU A 558 21.24 70.23 -37.97
N ALA A 559 21.75 69.03 -38.23
CA ALA A 559 23.10 68.77 -38.75
C ALA A 559 23.21 67.26 -39.00
N GLY A 560 23.53 66.90 -40.25
CA GLY A 560 23.60 65.53 -40.71
C GLY A 560 24.92 64.82 -40.47
N LEU A 561 24.93 63.61 -41.03
CA LEU A 561 26.05 62.69 -41.33
C LEU A 561 26.52 61.76 -40.21
N GLY A 562 26.09 60.51 -40.35
CA GLY A 562 26.55 59.36 -39.57
C GLY A 562 25.69 58.12 -39.83
N GLN A 563 25.54 57.72 -41.09
CA GLN A 563 24.83 56.50 -41.49
C GLN A 563 25.57 55.27 -40.93
N ARG A 564 25.25 54.86 -39.69
CA ARG A 564 25.75 53.63 -39.07
C ARG A 564 24.59 52.65 -38.87
N ARG A 565 24.64 51.60 -39.68
CA ARG A 565 23.92 50.31 -39.68
C ARG A 565 22.71 50.21 -38.74
N ARG A 566 21.51 50.21 -39.36
CA ARG A 566 20.31 49.54 -38.84
C ARG A 566 20.70 48.13 -38.37
N TYR A 567 20.62 47.87 -37.08
CA TYR A 567 20.44 46.50 -36.61
C TYR A 567 19.04 46.08 -37.07
N ARG A 568 19.00 45.31 -38.16
CA ARG A 568 17.86 44.44 -38.47
C ARG A 568 17.65 43.58 -37.23
N ASP A 569 16.44 43.60 -36.68
CA ASP A 569 15.95 42.49 -35.90
C ASP A 569 16.06 41.27 -36.82
N ILE A 570 17.04 40.40 -36.55
CA ILE A 570 17.18 39.13 -37.24
C ILE A 570 16.07 38.25 -36.69
N ASP A 571 14.99 38.17 -37.45
CA ASP A 571 13.88 37.27 -37.19
C ASP A 571 14.27 35.86 -37.59
N ALA A 572 13.87 34.87 -36.78
CA ALA A 572 14.16 33.46 -37.02
C ALA A 572 13.43 32.88 -38.26
N ALA A 573 12.74 33.72 -39.03
CA ALA A 573 12.11 33.39 -40.30
C ALA A 573 13.08 33.46 -41.50
N ASP A 574 14.30 33.97 -41.33
CA ASP A 574 15.31 33.98 -42.40
C ASP A 574 16.10 32.66 -42.53
N TYR A 575 15.72 31.61 -41.79
CA TYR A 575 16.39 30.29 -41.82
C TYR A 575 15.45 29.07 -41.94
N PHE A 576 14.16 29.29 -42.22
CA PHE A 576 13.24 28.21 -42.60
C PHE A 576 12.38 28.58 -43.80
#